data_AF-A0A3D5MVC9-F1
#
_entry.id   AF-A0A3D5MVC9-F1
#
_cell.length_a   1.000
_cell.length_b   1.000
_cell.length_c   1.000
_cell.angle_alpha   90.00
_cell.angle_beta   90.00
_cell.angle_gamma   90.00
#
_symmetry.space_group_name_H-M   'P 1'
#
loop_
_entity.id
_entity.type
_entity.pdbx_description
1 polymer ?
#
loop_
_entity_poly.entity_id
_entity_poly.type
_entity_poly.pdbx_seq_one_letter_code
_entity_poly.pdbx_strand_id
1 'polypeptide(L)'
;MKLSKKEKVLSCILGMLVIGIIYYEGVYSVQSRKIEAKKIERDKIEDEYNRAITTINQMENRKSEKKILNSKSDDISSRFYPVINQEHIILELNKLLKDSGLTGQYKFNAIEVKNVESIDKKVVNLKKDSLSDIVNQYNQLENESTSISDNKTSTDEAVDKNSKQDANEQKNSENKSSIQQFKCELSFKGQYSQLSNFLNSLSEYNRKIVVTDINIAQKTLDNVTGTMNLEFYAVPKLNNDLEEYLNWELNNTYGKNIPFSAGSAGNINSDRSITSDFKISVNSDTSVLPTVIIGKSNDSLRNSYVYAESNKDENAEFILSQDGDNYYYKYKTANGSYPLDYKGKGKKFAPISENIVIDILSDSRVNSDDKSGLILKITNNTDKLLKININGDDSKNPRVTIDGDGSNISINKK
;
A
#
# COMPACT_ATOMS: atom_id res chain seq x y z
N MET A 1 81.78 69.05 -54.37
CA MET A 1 81.70 68.23 -55.61
C MET A 1 80.63 68.81 -56.53
N LYS A 2 80.94 69.09 -57.80
CA LYS A 2 79.94 69.52 -58.81
C LYS A 2 79.40 68.26 -59.51
N LEU A 3 78.18 67.83 -59.16
CA LEU A 3 77.50 66.68 -59.77
C LEU A 3 77.04 66.99 -61.21
N SER A 4 77.18 66.01 -62.09
CA SER A 4 76.73 66.04 -63.49
C SER A 4 75.20 66.08 -63.60
N LYS A 5 74.66 66.63 -64.71
CA LYS A 5 73.19 66.68 -64.94
C LYS A 5 72.52 65.29 -64.86
N LYS A 6 73.21 64.23 -65.31
CA LYS A 6 72.72 62.85 -65.23
C LYS A 6 72.69 62.31 -63.79
N GLU A 7 73.70 62.66 -62.98
CA GLU A 7 73.79 62.24 -61.57
C GLU A 7 72.73 62.94 -60.70
N LYS A 8 72.40 64.21 -60.99
CA LYS A 8 71.28 64.91 -60.33
C LYS A 8 69.92 64.24 -60.60
N VAL A 9 69.68 63.79 -61.83
CA VAL A 9 68.44 63.07 -62.17
C VAL A 9 68.39 61.71 -61.48
N LEU A 10 69.52 60.98 -61.46
CA LEU A 10 69.62 59.69 -60.79
C LEU A 10 69.43 59.80 -59.26
N SER A 11 70.00 60.81 -58.61
CA SER A 11 69.77 61.07 -57.18
C SER A 11 68.33 61.48 -56.87
N CYS A 12 67.64 62.16 -57.80
CA CYS A 12 66.23 62.51 -57.64
C CYS A 12 65.34 61.25 -57.72
N ILE A 13 65.61 60.36 -58.68
CA ILE A 13 64.93 59.07 -58.81
C ILE A 13 65.19 58.20 -57.57
N LEU A 14 66.44 58.14 -57.09
CA LEU A 14 66.79 57.38 -55.89
C LEU A 14 66.08 57.94 -54.64
N GLY A 15 66.01 59.28 -54.50
CA GLY A 15 65.28 59.92 -53.42
C GLY A 15 63.78 59.57 -53.43
N MET A 16 63.15 59.55 -54.61
CA MET A 16 61.76 59.10 -54.76
C MET A 16 61.58 57.63 -54.36
N LEU A 17 62.54 56.77 -54.71
CA LEU A 17 62.51 55.34 -54.40
C LEU A 17 62.64 55.11 -52.89
N VAL A 18 63.52 55.85 -52.21
CA VAL A 18 63.68 55.81 -50.74
C VAL A 18 62.40 56.29 -50.04
N ILE A 19 61.78 57.37 -50.51
CA ILE A 19 60.49 57.84 -49.98
C ILE A 19 59.41 56.78 -50.17
N GLY A 20 59.38 56.10 -51.32
CA GLY A 20 58.47 54.99 -51.59
C GLY A 20 58.64 53.82 -50.62
N ILE A 21 59.89 53.44 -50.30
CA ILE A 21 60.20 52.38 -49.33
C ILE A 21 59.78 52.78 -47.91
N ILE A 22 60.10 54.01 -47.48
CA ILE A 22 59.71 54.52 -46.15
C ILE A 22 58.18 54.56 -46.01
N TYR A 23 57.48 55.00 -47.06
CA TYR A 23 56.02 55.00 -47.08
C TYR A 23 55.46 53.56 -47.05
N TYR A 24 56.04 52.65 -47.82
CA TYR A 24 55.63 51.25 -47.85
C TYR A 24 55.80 50.56 -46.49
N GLU A 25 56.97 50.68 -45.87
CA GLU A 25 57.24 50.05 -44.58
C GLU A 25 56.52 50.74 -43.41
N GLY A 26 56.57 52.08 -43.34
CA GLY A 26 56.07 52.83 -42.19
C GLY A 26 54.57 53.04 -42.19
N VAL A 27 53.97 53.31 -43.36
CA VAL A 27 52.55 53.70 -43.46
C VAL A 27 51.70 52.56 -44.01
N TYR A 28 52.06 52.05 -45.19
CA TYR A 28 51.25 51.04 -45.88
C TYR A 28 51.24 49.69 -45.14
N SER A 29 52.39 49.21 -44.65
CA SER A 29 52.46 47.94 -43.93
C SER A 29 51.67 47.97 -42.61
N VAL A 30 51.77 49.07 -41.85
CA VAL A 30 51.06 49.25 -40.58
C VAL A 30 49.56 49.36 -40.80
N GLN A 31 49.12 50.10 -41.81
CA GLN A 31 47.70 50.20 -42.15
C GLN A 31 47.16 48.87 -42.68
N SER A 32 47.90 48.16 -43.54
CA SER A 32 47.50 46.84 -44.03
C SER A 32 47.34 45.82 -42.90
N ARG A 33 48.27 45.78 -41.93
CA ARG A 33 48.15 44.93 -40.74
C ARG A 33 46.94 45.28 -39.88
N LYS A 34 46.63 46.58 -39.70
CA LYS A 34 45.43 47.01 -38.97
C LYS A 34 44.14 46.59 -39.68
N ILE A 35 44.12 46.68 -41.01
CA ILE A 35 42.98 46.26 -41.84
C ILE A 35 42.80 44.74 -41.76
N GLU A 36 43.90 43.99 -41.84
CA GLU A 36 43.89 42.52 -41.75
C GLU A 36 43.43 42.06 -40.36
N ALA A 37 43.93 42.68 -39.28
CA ALA A 37 43.46 42.41 -37.92
C ALA A 37 41.95 42.68 -37.75
N LYS A 38 41.46 43.81 -38.26
CA LYS A 38 40.02 44.12 -38.24
C LYS A 38 39.20 43.16 -39.10
N LYS A 39 39.75 42.64 -40.20
CA LYS A 39 39.10 41.64 -41.05
C LYS A 39 38.96 40.32 -40.30
N ILE A 40 40.02 39.85 -39.63
CA ILE A 40 39.99 38.65 -38.80
C ILE A 40 38.96 38.79 -37.65
N GLU A 41 38.92 39.95 -36.99
CA GLU A 41 37.95 40.23 -35.94
C GLU A 41 36.51 40.20 -36.47
N ARG A 42 36.26 40.82 -37.62
CA ARG A 42 34.95 40.78 -38.30
C ARG A 42 34.55 39.34 -38.63
N ASP A 43 35.44 38.58 -39.27
CA ASP A 43 35.15 37.20 -39.69
C ASP A 43 34.87 36.31 -38.47
N LYS A 44 35.59 36.51 -37.35
CA LYS A 44 35.31 35.82 -36.09
C LYS A 44 33.93 36.17 -35.51
N ILE A 45 33.55 37.46 -35.52
CA ILE A 45 32.24 37.91 -35.05
C ILE A 45 31.12 37.35 -35.94
N GLU A 46 31.35 37.30 -37.25
CA GLU A 46 30.41 36.74 -38.22
C GLU A 46 30.23 35.23 -38.03
N ASP A 47 31.31 34.49 -37.77
CA ASP A 47 31.25 33.06 -37.43
C ASP A 47 30.50 32.81 -36.10
N GLU A 48 30.78 33.60 -35.06
CA GLU A 48 30.06 33.51 -33.78
C GLU A 48 28.55 33.80 -33.97
N TYR A 49 28.21 34.84 -34.74
CA TYR A 49 26.83 35.16 -35.10
C TYR A 49 26.15 34.01 -35.84
N ASN A 50 26.79 33.45 -36.87
CA ASN A 50 26.24 32.35 -37.66
C ASN A 50 26.03 31.08 -36.82
N ARG A 51 26.95 30.78 -35.89
CA ARG A 51 26.79 29.70 -34.92
C ARG A 51 25.63 29.94 -33.96
N ALA A 52 25.48 31.16 -33.46
CA ALA A 52 24.37 31.53 -32.59
C ALA A 52 23.03 31.39 -33.31
N ILE A 53 22.90 31.93 -34.53
CA ILE A 53 21.68 31.79 -35.35
C ILE A 53 21.36 30.33 -35.65
N THR A 54 22.36 29.53 -36.03
CA THR A 54 22.16 28.09 -36.29
C THR A 54 21.68 27.36 -35.04
N THR A 55 22.28 27.67 -33.88
CA THR A 55 21.87 27.11 -32.59
C THR A 55 20.45 27.52 -32.24
N ILE A 56 20.09 28.80 -32.41
CA ILE A 56 18.74 29.33 -32.18
C ILE A 56 17.72 28.62 -33.06
N ASN A 57 17.99 28.48 -34.36
CA ASN A 57 17.11 27.78 -35.30
C ASN A 57 16.94 26.29 -34.91
N GLN A 58 17.99 25.65 -34.40
CA GLN A 58 17.91 24.28 -33.90
C GLN A 58 17.16 24.17 -32.56
N MET A 59 17.13 25.21 -31.73
CA MET A 59 16.41 25.19 -30.46
C MET A 59 14.90 24.99 -30.66
N GLU A 60 14.32 25.60 -31.69
CA GLU A 60 12.89 25.47 -31.99
C GLU A 60 12.56 24.03 -32.41
N ASN A 61 13.36 23.44 -33.29
CA ASN A 61 13.25 22.03 -33.67
C ASN A 61 13.42 21.10 -32.47
N ARG A 62 14.45 21.32 -31.64
CA ARG A 62 14.69 20.53 -30.41
C ARG A 62 13.56 20.65 -29.39
N LYS A 63 12.94 21.83 -29.27
CA LYS A 63 11.77 22.05 -28.41
C LYS A 63 10.56 21.25 -28.91
N SER A 64 10.36 21.23 -30.22
CA SER A 64 9.32 20.41 -30.86
C SER A 64 9.58 18.91 -30.66
N GLU A 65 10.80 18.45 -30.91
CA GLU A 65 11.22 17.06 -30.70
C GLU A 65 11.06 16.63 -29.23
N LYS A 66 11.46 17.47 -28.27
CA LYS A 66 11.24 17.22 -26.83
C LYS A 66 9.75 17.08 -26.52
N LYS A 67 8.90 17.93 -27.08
CA LYS A 67 7.44 17.85 -26.87
C LYS A 67 6.87 16.54 -27.41
N ILE A 68 7.30 16.12 -28.61
CA ILE A 68 6.89 14.84 -29.21
C ILE A 68 7.37 13.67 -28.36
N LEU A 69 8.63 13.70 -27.90
CA LEU A 69 9.21 12.64 -27.08
C LEU A 69 8.51 12.53 -25.73
N ASN A 70 8.25 13.66 -25.05
CA ASN A 70 7.48 13.68 -23.82
C ASN A 70 6.08 13.09 -24.03
N SER A 71 5.37 13.52 -25.08
CA SER A 71 4.03 12.99 -25.39
C SER A 71 4.03 11.48 -25.66
N LYS A 72 5.06 10.96 -26.35
CA LYS A 72 5.21 9.51 -26.57
C LYS A 72 5.53 8.77 -25.27
N SER A 73 6.39 9.34 -24.43
CA SER A 73 6.73 8.77 -23.13
C SER A 73 5.52 8.74 -22.20
N ASP A 74 4.71 9.79 -22.21
CA ASP A 74 3.48 9.89 -21.43
C ASP A 74 2.43 8.88 -21.92
N ASP A 75 2.25 8.74 -23.23
CA ASP A 75 1.32 7.75 -23.81
C ASP A 75 1.70 6.31 -23.42
N ILE A 76 2.98 5.93 -23.57
CA ILE A 76 3.46 4.59 -23.20
C ILE A 76 3.39 4.37 -21.69
N SER A 77 3.81 5.37 -20.91
CA SER A 77 3.84 5.25 -19.46
C SER A 77 2.45 5.32 -18.84
N SER A 78 1.45 5.94 -19.48
CA SER A 78 0.10 6.21 -18.96
C SER A 78 -0.57 5.00 -18.31
N ARG A 79 -0.41 3.82 -18.92
CA ARG A 79 -0.95 2.54 -18.46
C ARG A 79 -0.28 2.02 -17.19
N PHE A 80 0.83 2.59 -16.75
CA PHE A 80 1.53 2.19 -15.54
C PHE A 80 1.25 3.17 -14.40
N TYR A 81 1.44 2.70 -13.17
CA TYR A 81 1.32 3.53 -11.99
C TYR A 81 2.44 4.57 -11.96
N PRO A 82 2.22 5.82 -11.50
CA PRO A 82 3.29 6.80 -11.34
C PRO A 82 4.26 6.40 -10.20
N VAL A 83 3.70 5.82 -9.13
CA VAL A 83 4.40 5.26 -7.97
C VAL A 83 3.58 4.11 -7.41
N ILE A 84 4.22 3.12 -6.80
CA ILE A 84 3.49 2.09 -6.04
C ILE A 84 3.01 2.70 -4.72
N ASN A 85 1.69 2.76 -4.53
CA ASN A 85 1.05 3.10 -3.27
C ASN A 85 0.13 1.92 -2.90
N GLN A 86 0.50 1.18 -1.85
CA GLN A 86 -0.17 -0.07 -1.51
C GLN A 86 -1.64 0.17 -1.12
N GLU A 87 -1.92 1.24 -0.38
CA GLU A 87 -3.27 1.59 0.08
C GLU A 87 -4.21 1.89 -1.08
N HIS A 88 -3.74 2.67 -2.05
CA HIS A 88 -4.49 3.00 -3.27
C HIS A 88 -4.78 1.74 -4.10
N ILE A 89 -3.78 0.88 -4.30
CA ILE A 89 -3.95 -0.39 -5.01
C ILE A 89 -4.97 -1.29 -4.29
N ILE A 90 -4.95 -1.34 -2.96
CA ILE A 90 -5.94 -2.10 -2.17
C ILE A 90 -7.36 -1.59 -2.42
N LEU A 91 -7.55 -0.27 -2.47
CA LEU A 91 -8.86 0.32 -2.74
C LEU A 91 -9.35 0.00 -4.15
N GLU A 92 -8.48 0.09 -5.16
CA GLU A 92 -8.78 -0.28 -6.54
C GLU A 92 -9.17 -1.76 -6.66
N LEU A 93 -8.38 -2.66 -6.07
CA LEU A 93 -8.68 -4.10 -6.07
C LEU A 93 -9.98 -4.42 -5.33
N ASN A 94 -10.24 -3.78 -4.19
CA ASN A 94 -11.49 -3.95 -3.45
C ASN A 94 -12.70 -3.52 -4.28
N LYS A 95 -12.58 -2.42 -5.02
CA LYS A 95 -13.61 -1.97 -5.95
C LYS A 95 -13.84 -2.99 -7.05
N LEU A 96 -12.78 -3.48 -7.70
CA LEU A 96 -12.86 -4.50 -8.75
C LEU A 96 -13.48 -5.82 -8.26
N LEU A 97 -13.13 -6.28 -7.05
CA LEU A 97 -13.75 -7.45 -6.41
C LEU A 97 -15.24 -7.22 -6.12
N LYS A 98 -15.58 -6.06 -5.54
CA LYS A 98 -16.97 -5.74 -5.19
C LYS A 98 -17.84 -5.65 -6.44
N ASP A 99 -17.37 -4.97 -7.48
CA ASP A 99 -18.10 -4.76 -8.73
C ASP A 99 -18.29 -6.08 -9.50
N SER A 100 -17.36 -7.03 -9.36
CA SER A 100 -17.49 -8.38 -9.93
C SER A 100 -18.30 -9.36 -9.07
N GLY A 101 -18.62 -9.00 -7.82
CA GLY A 101 -19.28 -9.87 -6.85
C GLY A 101 -18.38 -10.98 -6.28
N LEU A 102 -17.07 -10.92 -6.52
CA LEU A 102 -16.08 -11.89 -6.07
C LEU A 102 -15.62 -11.54 -4.65
N THR A 103 -15.51 -12.54 -3.77
CA THR A 103 -14.95 -12.33 -2.42
C THR A 103 -13.51 -12.79 -2.40
N GLY A 104 -12.61 -12.02 -1.80
CA GLY A 104 -11.21 -12.40 -1.71
C GLY A 104 -10.45 -11.83 -0.51
N GLN A 105 -9.30 -12.44 -0.27
CA GLN A 105 -8.31 -12.01 0.72
C GLN A 105 -6.97 -11.81 0.03
N TYR A 106 -6.19 -10.85 0.51
CA TYR A 106 -4.92 -10.48 -0.09
C TYR A 106 -3.75 -10.87 0.81
N LYS A 107 -2.67 -11.29 0.20
CA LYS A 107 -1.35 -11.41 0.81
C LYS A 107 -0.38 -10.58 -0.03
N PHE A 108 0.22 -9.58 0.60
CA PHE A 108 1.10 -8.64 -0.08
C PHE A 108 2.56 -9.03 0.13
N ASN A 109 3.36 -8.87 -0.91
CA ASN A 109 4.81 -8.93 -0.80
C ASN A 109 5.36 -7.51 -0.57
N ALA A 110 6.61 -7.41 -0.13
CA ALA A 110 7.29 -6.12 -0.02
C ALA A 110 7.39 -5.46 -1.40
N ILE A 111 7.37 -4.12 -1.43
CA ILE A 111 7.65 -3.34 -2.63
C ILE A 111 9.13 -3.49 -2.95
N GLU A 112 9.45 -3.83 -4.20
CA GLU A 112 10.82 -4.07 -4.64
C GLU A 112 11.19 -3.15 -5.82
N VAL A 113 12.45 -2.74 -5.90
CA VAL A 113 12.99 -2.05 -7.08
C VAL A 113 13.89 -3.03 -7.81
N LYS A 114 13.38 -3.60 -8.90
CA LYS A 114 14.06 -4.66 -9.67
C LYS A 114 14.03 -4.35 -11.15
N ASN A 115 14.93 -4.98 -11.89
CA ASN A 115 14.87 -4.98 -13.34
C ASN A 115 13.58 -5.67 -13.79
N VAL A 116 13.04 -5.27 -14.93
CA VAL A 116 11.88 -5.94 -15.53
C VAL A 116 12.24 -7.40 -15.76
N GLU A 117 11.48 -8.32 -15.16
CA GLU A 117 11.67 -9.74 -15.39
C GLU A 117 11.41 -10.02 -16.89
N SER A 118 12.41 -10.58 -17.57
CA SER A 118 12.23 -11.08 -18.93
C SER A 118 11.33 -12.31 -18.84
N ILE A 119 10.10 -12.19 -19.35
CA ILE A 119 9.23 -13.34 -19.59
C ILE A 119 9.91 -14.15 -20.69
N ASP A 120 10.70 -15.15 -20.31
CA ASP A 120 11.01 -16.25 -21.20
C ASP A 120 9.68 -16.87 -21.57
N LYS A 121 9.12 -16.48 -22.72
CA LYS A 121 8.11 -17.29 -23.39
C LYS A 121 8.81 -18.59 -23.75
N LYS A 122 8.96 -19.51 -22.79
CA LYS A 122 9.08 -20.92 -23.09
C LYS A 122 7.79 -21.23 -23.83
N VAL A 123 7.87 -21.23 -25.16
CA VAL A 123 6.99 -22.04 -25.97
C VAL A 123 7.14 -23.42 -25.35
N VAL A 124 6.17 -23.80 -24.50
CA VAL A 124 6.08 -25.16 -24.02
C VAL A 124 5.85 -25.94 -25.29
N ASN A 125 6.91 -26.58 -25.77
CA ASN A 125 6.80 -27.58 -26.81
C ASN A 125 6.11 -28.75 -26.10
N LEU A 126 4.79 -28.66 -26.00
CA LEU A 126 3.95 -29.73 -25.49
C LEU A 126 4.32 -30.94 -26.33
N LYS A 127 4.89 -31.95 -25.68
CA LYS A 127 5.27 -33.20 -26.33
C LYS A 127 4.04 -33.66 -27.11
N LYS A 128 4.19 -33.81 -28.44
CA LYS A 128 3.13 -34.22 -29.35
C LYS A 128 2.37 -35.41 -28.72
N ASP A 129 1.09 -35.21 -28.42
CA ASP A 129 0.26 -36.24 -27.78
C ASP A 129 0.21 -37.46 -28.70
N SER A 130 0.40 -38.68 -28.19
CA SER A 130 0.46 -39.89 -29.03
C SER A 130 -0.84 -40.11 -29.81
N LEU A 131 -1.94 -39.56 -29.31
CA LEU A 131 -3.24 -39.60 -29.95
C LEU A 131 -3.44 -38.51 -30.99
N SER A 132 -2.63 -37.44 -30.97
CA SER A 132 -2.73 -36.36 -31.97
C SER A 132 -2.39 -36.84 -33.37
N ASP A 133 -1.46 -37.80 -33.50
CA ASP A 133 -1.13 -38.41 -34.79
C ASP A 133 -2.28 -39.28 -35.31
N ILE A 134 -2.97 -40.01 -34.43
CA ILE A 134 -4.12 -40.86 -34.80
C ILE A 134 -5.33 -40.01 -35.20
N VAL A 135 -5.62 -38.94 -34.45
CA VAL A 135 -6.71 -38.01 -34.75
C VAL A 135 -6.45 -37.29 -36.07
N ASN A 136 -5.21 -36.84 -36.30
CA ASN A 136 -4.84 -36.23 -37.58
C ASN A 136 -4.94 -37.23 -38.73
N GLN A 137 -4.56 -38.48 -38.53
CA GLN A 137 -4.69 -39.54 -39.53
C GLN A 137 -6.17 -39.86 -39.83
N TYR A 138 -7.04 -39.86 -38.82
CA TYR A 138 -8.48 -40.04 -39.01
C TYR A 138 -9.12 -38.86 -39.75
N ASN A 139 -8.79 -37.64 -39.36
CA ASN A 139 -9.25 -36.42 -40.03
C ASN A 139 -8.72 -36.30 -41.47
N GLN A 140 -7.52 -36.83 -41.75
CA GLN A 140 -6.99 -36.91 -43.11
C GLN A 140 -7.76 -37.93 -43.96
N LEU A 141 -8.12 -39.08 -43.39
CA LEU A 141 -8.95 -40.10 -44.06
C LEU A 141 -10.39 -39.63 -44.32
N GLU A 142 -10.95 -38.79 -43.44
CA GLU A 142 -12.28 -38.18 -43.62
C GLU A 142 -12.28 -37.10 -44.72
N ASN A 143 -11.15 -36.40 -44.90
CA ASN A 143 -10.98 -35.37 -45.93
C ASN A 143 -10.48 -35.91 -47.29
N GLU A 144 -9.88 -37.10 -47.34
CA GLU A 144 -9.45 -37.75 -48.61
C GLU A 144 -10.61 -38.41 -49.38
N SER A 145 -11.84 -38.42 -48.83
CA SER A 145 -13.06 -38.78 -49.58
C SER A 145 -13.68 -37.61 -50.35
N THR A 146 -13.09 -36.40 -50.31
CA THR A 146 -13.55 -35.24 -51.09
C THR A 146 -12.39 -34.62 -51.86
N SER A 147 -12.28 -35.06 -53.10
CA SER A 147 -11.18 -34.87 -54.05
C SER A 147 -10.89 -33.42 -54.49
N ILE A 148 -9.58 -33.09 -54.54
CA ILE A 148 -8.81 -32.51 -55.69
C ILE A 148 -8.59 -30.98 -55.83
N SER A 149 -7.27 -30.63 -55.84
CA SER A 149 -6.52 -29.56 -56.55
C SER A 149 -6.66 -28.09 -56.13
N ASP A 150 -5.63 -27.23 -56.04
CA ASP A 150 -4.23 -27.27 -56.50
C ASP A 150 -3.39 -26.12 -55.85
N ASN A 151 -2.07 -26.36 -55.70
CA ASN A 151 -0.93 -25.41 -55.65
C ASN A 151 -0.87 -24.36 -54.51
N LYS A 152 0.25 -24.10 -53.81
CA LYS A 152 1.69 -24.26 -54.07
C LYS A 152 2.42 -24.09 -52.73
N THR A 153 3.28 -25.02 -52.32
CA THR A 153 4.13 -24.87 -51.12
C THR A 153 5.59 -24.98 -51.53
N SER A 154 6.37 -23.96 -51.18
CA SER A 154 7.83 -24.01 -51.10
C SER A 154 8.23 -24.74 -49.83
N THR A 155 9.14 -25.70 -49.91
CA THR A 155 9.87 -26.25 -48.75
C THR A 155 11.37 -26.17 -49.01
N ASP A 156 12.01 -25.36 -48.18
CA ASP A 156 13.19 -25.65 -47.37
C ASP A 156 14.29 -26.53 -47.96
N GLU A 157 15.41 -25.86 -48.26
CA GLU A 157 16.74 -26.48 -48.22
C GLU A 157 17.40 -26.20 -46.87
N ALA A 158 17.97 -27.27 -46.32
CA ALA A 158 18.80 -27.32 -45.13
C ALA A 158 20.17 -26.67 -45.35
N VAL A 159 20.71 -25.92 -44.38
CA VAL A 159 22.16 -25.72 -44.21
C VAL A 159 22.50 -25.47 -42.73
N ASP A 160 23.10 -26.50 -42.14
CA ASP A 160 24.44 -26.55 -41.54
C ASP A 160 24.83 -25.72 -40.30
N LYS A 161 25.55 -26.42 -39.41
CA LYS A 161 26.25 -25.93 -38.23
C LYS A 161 27.73 -25.76 -38.57
N ASN A 162 28.27 -24.54 -38.44
CA ASN A 162 29.56 -24.30 -37.80
C ASN A 162 29.94 -22.82 -37.80
N SER A 163 30.22 -22.27 -36.62
CA SER A 163 31.44 -21.51 -36.33
C SER A 163 31.44 -21.07 -34.86
N LYS A 164 32.38 -21.63 -34.09
CA LYS A 164 32.89 -20.99 -32.88
C LYS A 164 33.89 -19.93 -33.34
N GLN A 165 33.74 -18.70 -32.85
CA GLN A 165 34.85 -17.75 -32.77
C GLN A 165 34.65 -16.88 -31.54
N ASP A 166 35.53 -17.07 -30.55
CA ASP A 166 35.74 -16.18 -29.42
C ASP A 166 36.16 -14.79 -29.91
N ALA A 167 35.51 -13.75 -29.39
CA ALA A 167 36.03 -12.39 -29.39
C ALA A 167 35.44 -11.60 -28.20
N ASN A 168 36.25 -11.51 -27.14
CA ASN A 168 36.28 -10.45 -26.12
C ASN A 168 34.94 -9.83 -25.69
N GLU A 169 34.39 -10.35 -24.58
CA GLU A 169 33.45 -9.59 -23.74
C GLU A 169 34.17 -8.42 -23.05
N GLN A 170 34.21 -7.30 -23.76
CA GLN A 170 34.39 -6.00 -23.15
C GLN A 170 33.12 -5.73 -22.33
N LYS A 171 33.24 -5.75 -20.99
CA LYS A 171 32.18 -5.36 -20.04
C LYS A 171 31.67 -3.96 -20.37
N ASN A 172 30.61 -3.87 -21.18
CA ASN A 172 29.69 -2.76 -21.14
C ASN A 172 28.79 -3.00 -19.93
N SER A 173 28.93 -2.17 -18.90
CA SER A 173 27.94 -2.05 -17.84
C SER A 173 26.60 -1.70 -18.48
N GLU A 174 25.73 -2.69 -18.67
CA GLU A 174 24.33 -2.47 -18.93
C GLU A 174 23.76 -1.66 -17.76
N ASN A 175 23.44 -0.39 -18.00
CA ASN A 175 22.54 0.36 -17.13
C ASN A 175 21.17 -0.32 -17.18
N LYS A 176 21.00 -1.40 -16.42
CA LYS A 176 19.72 -2.08 -16.29
C LYS A 176 18.79 -1.13 -15.55
N SER A 177 17.81 -0.61 -16.28
CA SER A 177 16.78 0.26 -15.72
C SER A 177 15.93 -0.55 -14.75
N SER A 178 15.88 -0.11 -13.50
CA SER A 178 15.07 -0.73 -12.46
C SER A 178 13.76 0.04 -12.29
N ILE A 179 12.69 -0.68 -12.00
CA ILE A 179 11.36 -0.12 -11.75
C ILE A 179 10.81 -0.65 -10.44
N GLN A 180 9.90 0.12 -9.82
CA GLN A 180 9.17 -0.35 -8.65
C GLN A 180 8.16 -1.41 -9.07
N GLN A 181 8.14 -2.51 -8.32
CA GLN A 181 7.28 -3.66 -8.51
C GLN A 181 6.57 -3.97 -7.20
N PHE A 182 5.31 -4.37 -7.31
CA PHE A 182 4.52 -4.82 -6.19
C PHE A 182 3.79 -6.10 -6.59
N LYS A 183 3.89 -7.13 -5.75
CA LYS A 183 3.26 -8.43 -5.99
C LYS A 183 2.21 -8.71 -4.92
N CYS A 184 1.05 -9.19 -5.35
CA CYS A 184 -0.08 -9.51 -4.49
C CYS A 184 -0.63 -10.88 -4.86
N GLU A 185 -0.77 -11.75 -3.87
CA GLU A 185 -1.49 -13.01 -3.98
C GLU A 185 -2.94 -12.79 -3.51
N LEU A 186 -3.90 -13.02 -4.40
CA LEU A 186 -5.33 -12.92 -4.15
C LEU A 186 -5.92 -14.32 -4.01
N SER A 187 -6.36 -14.67 -2.81
CA SER A 187 -7.20 -15.84 -2.57
C SER A 187 -8.66 -15.47 -2.78
N PHE A 188 -9.35 -16.11 -3.73
CA PHE A 188 -10.72 -15.76 -4.11
C PHE A 188 -11.72 -16.91 -3.93
N LYS A 189 -12.99 -16.54 -3.79
CA LYS A 189 -14.15 -17.43 -3.76
C LYS A 189 -15.34 -16.75 -4.43
N GLY A 190 -16.04 -17.47 -5.30
CA GLY A 190 -17.27 -17.02 -5.94
C GLY A 190 -17.73 -17.97 -7.03
N GLN A 191 -18.65 -17.51 -7.88
CA GLN A 191 -19.09 -18.23 -9.06
C GLN A 191 -18.09 -18.06 -10.22
N TYR A 192 -18.10 -18.99 -11.18
CA TYR A 192 -17.26 -18.90 -12.37
C TYR A 192 -17.51 -17.59 -13.18
N SER A 193 -18.78 -17.20 -13.32
CA SER A 193 -19.18 -15.94 -13.97
C SER A 193 -18.58 -14.71 -13.29
N GLN A 194 -18.54 -14.69 -11.95
CA GLN A 194 -17.96 -13.60 -11.17
C GLN A 194 -16.43 -13.51 -11.34
N LEU A 195 -15.75 -14.65 -11.39
CA LEU A 195 -14.31 -14.70 -11.68
C LEU A 195 -14.01 -14.18 -13.10
N SER A 196 -14.83 -14.58 -14.09
CA SER A 196 -14.69 -14.08 -15.46
C SER A 196 -14.90 -12.57 -15.53
N ASN A 197 -15.91 -12.04 -14.83
CA ASN A 197 -16.16 -10.61 -14.77
C ASN A 197 -14.98 -9.87 -14.13
N PHE A 198 -14.41 -10.40 -13.04
CA PHE A 198 -13.23 -9.81 -12.41
C PHE A 198 -12.04 -9.73 -13.37
N LEU A 199 -11.73 -10.83 -14.07
CA LEU A 199 -10.64 -10.87 -15.06
C LEU A 199 -10.87 -9.89 -16.20
N ASN A 200 -12.10 -9.78 -16.70
CA ASN A 200 -12.46 -8.81 -17.73
C ASN A 200 -12.26 -7.38 -17.22
N SER A 201 -12.74 -7.06 -16.01
CA SER A 201 -12.54 -5.75 -15.39
C SER A 201 -11.07 -5.41 -15.18
N LEU A 202 -10.21 -6.39 -14.83
CA LEU A 202 -8.77 -6.19 -14.77
C LEU A 202 -8.16 -5.88 -16.14
N SER A 203 -8.63 -6.58 -17.19
CA SER A 203 -8.12 -6.42 -18.55
C SER A 203 -8.50 -5.07 -19.17
N GLU A 204 -9.68 -4.54 -18.82
CA GLU A 204 -10.21 -3.26 -19.29
C GLU A 204 -9.78 -2.08 -18.42
N TYR A 205 -9.12 -2.34 -17.29
CA TYR A 205 -8.70 -1.30 -16.36
C TYR A 205 -7.71 -0.33 -17.04
N ASN A 206 -7.80 0.95 -16.68
CA ASN A 206 -6.95 2.00 -17.25
C ASN A 206 -5.47 1.82 -16.91
N ARG A 207 -5.15 1.00 -15.89
CA ARG A 207 -3.79 0.63 -15.51
C ARG A 207 -3.52 -0.85 -15.80
N LYS A 208 -2.28 -1.13 -16.17
CA LYS A 208 -1.78 -2.46 -16.47
C LYS A 208 -1.54 -3.23 -15.18
N ILE A 209 -2.45 -4.14 -14.89
CA ILE A 209 -2.34 -5.13 -13.82
C ILE A 209 -2.04 -6.47 -14.48
N VAL A 210 -0.92 -7.11 -14.12
CA VAL A 210 -0.50 -8.36 -14.75
C VAL A 210 -0.93 -9.52 -13.87
N VAL A 211 -1.71 -10.45 -14.44
CA VAL A 211 -1.98 -11.75 -13.82
C VAL A 211 -0.87 -12.71 -14.27
N THR A 212 0.00 -13.13 -13.36
CA THR A 212 1.12 -14.03 -13.70
C THR A 212 0.75 -15.50 -13.57
N ASP A 213 -0.10 -15.82 -12.61
CA ASP A 213 -0.56 -17.18 -12.35
C ASP A 213 -1.98 -17.18 -11.78
N ILE A 214 -2.76 -18.20 -12.13
CA ILE A 214 -4.08 -18.45 -11.56
C ILE A 214 -4.26 -19.94 -11.34
N ASN A 215 -4.57 -20.32 -10.11
CA ASN A 215 -4.94 -21.67 -9.72
C ASN A 215 -6.41 -21.68 -9.29
N ILE A 216 -7.22 -22.56 -9.90
CA ILE A 216 -8.66 -22.64 -9.69
C ILE A 216 -9.03 -24.06 -9.28
N ALA A 217 -9.75 -24.18 -8.16
CA ALA A 217 -10.34 -25.41 -7.68
C ALA A 217 -11.87 -25.29 -7.63
N GLN A 218 -12.56 -26.28 -8.17
CA GLN A 218 -14.02 -26.36 -8.11
C GLN A 218 -14.46 -26.82 -6.72
N LYS A 219 -15.41 -26.10 -6.11
CA LYS A 219 -16.01 -26.50 -4.82
C LYS A 219 -17.40 -27.12 -5.00
N THR A 220 -18.15 -26.63 -5.97
CA THR A 220 -19.48 -27.13 -6.41
C THR A 220 -19.61 -26.89 -7.91
N LEU A 221 -20.71 -27.30 -8.55
CA LEU A 221 -20.92 -27.13 -10.00
C LEU A 221 -20.61 -25.69 -10.48
N ASP A 222 -21.09 -24.68 -9.75
CA ASP A 222 -20.97 -23.27 -10.17
C ASP A 222 -19.96 -22.44 -9.35
N ASN A 223 -19.54 -22.92 -8.17
CA ASN A 223 -18.63 -22.18 -7.29
C ASN A 223 -17.19 -22.67 -7.39
N VAL A 224 -16.30 -21.69 -7.50
CA VAL A 224 -14.84 -21.86 -7.56
C VAL A 224 -14.17 -21.16 -6.39
N THR A 225 -13.02 -21.72 -6.01
CA THR A 225 -12.07 -21.13 -5.07
C THR A 225 -10.68 -21.23 -5.66
N GLY A 226 -9.82 -20.25 -5.42
CA GLY A 226 -8.51 -20.28 -6.04
C GLY A 226 -7.58 -19.20 -5.53
N THR A 227 -6.38 -19.20 -6.06
CA THR A 227 -5.34 -18.21 -5.80
C THR A 227 -4.87 -17.60 -7.12
N MET A 228 -4.64 -16.30 -7.13
CA MET A 228 -4.17 -15.56 -8.30
C MET A 228 -3.01 -14.65 -7.90
N ASN A 229 -1.95 -14.64 -8.70
CA ASN A 229 -0.82 -13.74 -8.51
C ASN A 229 -0.95 -12.52 -9.42
N LEU A 230 -0.94 -11.34 -8.81
CA LEU A 230 -1.03 -10.04 -9.45
C LEU A 230 0.30 -9.30 -9.31
N GLU A 231 0.75 -8.68 -10.38
CA GLU A 231 1.92 -7.82 -10.41
C GLU A 231 1.58 -6.42 -10.92
N PHE A 232 2.10 -5.42 -10.20
CA PHE A 232 1.94 -4.01 -10.47
C PHE A 232 3.30 -3.39 -10.71
N TYR A 233 3.36 -2.49 -11.68
CA TYR A 233 4.58 -1.82 -12.11
C TYR A 233 4.39 -0.31 -12.08
N ALA A 234 5.36 0.41 -11.52
CA ALA A 234 5.36 1.87 -11.55
C ALA A 234 6.47 2.44 -12.42
N VAL A 235 6.07 3.38 -13.27
CA VAL A 235 6.92 4.16 -14.17
C VAL A 235 6.73 5.64 -13.80
N PRO A 236 7.79 6.31 -13.31
CA PRO A 236 7.72 7.74 -12.99
C PRO A 236 7.26 8.57 -14.18
N LYS A 237 6.37 9.52 -13.93
CA LYS A 237 5.79 10.38 -14.97
C LYS A 237 6.57 11.69 -15.08
N LEU A 238 6.52 12.29 -16.27
CA LEU A 238 7.17 13.58 -16.55
C LEU A 238 6.27 14.78 -16.22
N ASN A 239 5.02 14.54 -15.85
CA ASN A 239 3.96 15.50 -15.57
C ASN A 239 3.50 15.41 -14.09
N ASN A 240 2.52 16.23 -13.71
CA ASN A 240 2.00 16.32 -12.34
C ASN A 240 0.95 15.24 -11.98
N ASP A 241 0.87 14.13 -12.73
CA ASP A 241 -0.13 13.05 -12.51
C ASP A 241 -0.01 12.38 -11.13
N LEU A 242 1.10 12.61 -10.42
CA LEU A 242 1.32 12.06 -9.09
C LEU A 242 0.32 12.61 -8.06
N GLU A 243 -0.01 13.91 -8.11
CA GLU A 243 -0.94 14.53 -7.15
C GLU A 243 -2.36 14.01 -7.36
N GLU A 244 -2.79 13.89 -8.61
CA GLU A 244 -4.11 13.33 -8.95
C GLU A 244 -4.21 11.87 -8.52
N TYR A 245 -3.17 11.07 -8.77
CA TYR A 245 -3.12 9.68 -8.34
C TYR A 245 -3.13 9.48 -6.83
N LEU A 246 -2.45 10.37 -6.08
CA LEU A 246 -2.40 10.29 -4.62
C LEU A 246 -3.62 10.92 -3.94
N ASN A 247 -4.51 11.57 -4.69
CA ASN A 247 -5.70 12.17 -4.12
C ASN A 247 -6.71 11.09 -3.71
N TRP A 248 -7.01 11.03 -2.41
CA TRP A 248 -7.92 10.03 -1.86
C TRP A 248 -9.33 10.60 -1.69
N GLU A 249 -10.28 10.16 -2.52
CA GLU A 249 -11.70 10.44 -2.30
C GLU A 249 -12.29 9.48 -1.24
N LEU A 250 -11.99 9.72 0.03
CA LEU A 250 -12.54 8.94 1.14
C LEU A 250 -13.97 9.40 1.49
N ASN A 251 -14.93 9.09 0.62
CA ASN A 251 -16.35 9.46 0.83
C ASN A 251 -17.11 8.52 1.78
N ASN A 252 -16.42 7.75 2.63
CA ASN A 252 -17.06 6.85 3.60
C ASN A 252 -16.46 7.02 5.01
N THR A 253 -17.22 6.63 6.02
CA THR A 253 -16.70 6.44 7.38
C THR A 253 -15.84 5.18 7.39
N TYR A 254 -14.53 5.34 7.18
CA TYR A 254 -13.56 4.24 7.23
C TYR A 254 -13.01 4.06 8.65
N GLY A 255 -12.66 2.81 8.98
CA GLY A 255 -12.19 2.43 10.31
C GLY A 255 -13.33 2.13 11.28
N LYS A 256 -13.04 1.31 12.28
CA LYS A 256 -13.91 1.20 13.46
C LYS A 256 -13.57 2.38 14.38
N ASN A 257 -14.58 2.97 15.02
CA ASN A 257 -14.37 4.01 16.04
C ASN A 257 -13.37 3.55 17.13
N ILE A 258 -13.27 2.23 17.36
CA ILE A 258 -12.23 1.60 18.18
C ILE A 258 -11.62 0.41 17.42
N PRO A 259 -10.33 0.44 17.04
CA PRO A 259 -9.68 -0.61 16.27
C PRO A 259 -9.55 -1.96 17.00
N PHE A 260 -9.71 -1.98 18.33
CA PHE A 260 -9.58 -3.17 19.19
C PHE A 260 -10.84 -3.48 20.02
N SER A 261 -12.03 -3.14 19.53
CA SER A 261 -13.26 -3.55 20.20
C SER A 261 -13.34 -5.08 20.31
N ALA A 262 -13.78 -5.60 21.46
CA ALA A 262 -13.99 -7.02 21.68
C ALA A 262 -14.86 -7.60 20.55
N GLY A 263 -14.27 -8.44 19.71
CA GLY A 263 -14.85 -8.94 18.46
C GLY A 263 -13.94 -8.86 17.23
N SER A 264 -12.77 -8.23 17.32
CA SER A 264 -11.83 -8.06 16.19
C SER A 264 -10.65 -9.03 16.14
N ALA A 265 -10.46 -9.90 17.14
CA ALA A 265 -9.55 -11.04 17.07
C ALA A 265 -10.41 -12.33 17.02
N GLY A 266 -10.05 -13.25 16.12
CA GLY A 266 -10.92 -14.30 15.58
C GLY A 266 -11.80 -15.09 16.56
N ASN A 267 -12.94 -15.54 16.05
CA ASN A 267 -13.72 -16.70 16.52
C ASN A 267 -13.84 -16.87 18.04
N ILE A 268 -14.17 -15.80 18.77
CA ILE A 268 -14.95 -15.98 19.99
C ILE A 268 -16.39 -15.80 19.57
N ASN A 269 -17.05 -16.93 19.24
CA ASN A 269 -18.50 -17.02 19.28
C ASN A 269 -18.94 -16.46 20.64
N SER A 270 -19.34 -15.21 20.63
CA SER A 270 -19.82 -14.51 21.82
C SER A 270 -21.32 -14.68 21.90
N ASP A 271 -21.82 -15.89 21.62
CA ASP A 271 -23.09 -16.38 22.16
C ASP A 271 -22.89 -16.79 23.64
N ARG A 272 -22.11 -16.00 24.39
CA ARG A 272 -22.30 -15.95 25.83
C ARG A 272 -23.53 -15.09 26.02
N SER A 273 -24.69 -15.73 26.10
CA SER A 273 -25.92 -15.11 26.60
C SER A 273 -25.55 -14.22 27.79
N ILE A 274 -25.71 -12.91 27.65
CA ILE A 274 -25.40 -11.97 28.72
C ILE A 274 -26.48 -12.17 29.78
N THR A 275 -26.14 -12.87 30.85
CA THR A 275 -27.08 -13.22 31.94
C THR A 275 -27.00 -12.27 33.12
N SER A 276 -26.03 -11.36 33.14
CA SER A 276 -25.78 -10.44 34.26
C SER A 276 -25.75 -8.99 33.83
N ASP A 277 -26.25 -8.08 34.67
CA ASP A 277 -26.23 -6.63 34.47
C ASP A 277 -24.85 -6.02 34.70
N PHE A 278 -24.10 -6.59 35.64
CA PHE A 278 -22.77 -6.14 36.05
C PHE A 278 -21.83 -7.32 36.25
N LYS A 279 -20.53 -7.05 36.08
CA LYS A 279 -19.46 -8.02 36.30
C LYS A 279 -18.39 -7.44 37.19
N ILE A 280 -17.89 -8.28 38.08
CA ILE A 280 -16.77 -7.97 38.96
C ILE A 280 -15.72 -9.07 38.81
N SER A 281 -14.46 -8.69 38.66
CA SER A 281 -13.30 -9.60 38.69
C SER A 281 -12.48 -9.30 39.92
N VAL A 282 -12.07 -10.33 40.66
CA VAL A 282 -11.18 -10.23 41.82
C VAL A 282 -10.00 -11.18 41.59
N ASN A 283 -8.82 -10.61 41.40
CA ASN A 283 -7.61 -11.30 40.97
C ASN A 283 -6.52 -11.21 42.05
N SER A 284 -5.47 -12.01 41.91
CA SER A 284 -4.22 -11.86 42.67
C SER A 284 -3.50 -10.55 42.28
N ASP A 285 -2.73 -9.96 43.20
CA ASP A 285 -1.83 -8.83 42.94
C ASP A 285 -0.68 -9.20 41.99
N THR A 286 -0.43 -10.49 41.81
CA THR A 286 0.53 -11.02 40.84
C THR A 286 -0.07 -11.21 39.44
N SER A 287 -1.37 -10.94 39.26
CA SER A 287 -2.04 -11.04 37.97
C SER A 287 -1.60 -9.92 37.02
N VAL A 288 -1.66 -10.21 35.72
CA VAL A 288 -1.53 -9.18 34.67
C VAL A 288 -2.78 -8.30 34.54
N LEU A 289 -3.88 -8.70 35.20
CA LEU A 289 -5.12 -7.93 35.29
C LEU A 289 -5.19 -7.23 36.65
N PRO A 290 -5.87 -6.07 36.73
CA PRO A 290 -6.00 -5.39 38.00
C PRO A 290 -6.64 -6.24 39.09
N THR A 291 -6.25 -5.99 40.34
CA THR A 291 -6.74 -6.73 41.51
C THR A 291 -8.27 -6.76 41.55
N VAL A 292 -8.93 -5.61 41.35
CA VAL A 292 -10.39 -5.51 41.26
C VAL A 292 -10.80 -4.77 39.99
N ILE A 293 -11.79 -5.31 39.30
CA ILE A 293 -12.42 -4.70 38.13
C ILE A 293 -13.93 -4.73 38.30
N ILE A 294 -14.61 -3.58 38.28
CA ILE A 294 -16.07 -3.47 38.36
C ILE A 294 -16.59 -2.80 37.08
N GLY A 295 -17.56 -3.40 36.40
CA GLY A 295 -18.12 -2.84 35.17
C GLY A 295 -19.55 -3.29 34.86
N LYS A 296 -20.25 -2.51 34.03
CA LYS A 296 -21.53 -2.93 33.46
C LYS A 296 -21.30 -3.99 32.38
N SER A 297 -22.12 -5.03 32.37
CA SER A 297 -22.12 -6.03 31.31
C SER A 297 -22.56 -5.43 29.96
N ASN A 298 -22.08 -6.03 28.87
CA ASN A 298 -22.31 -5.55 27.50
C ASN A 298 -21.81 -4.12 27.22
N ASP A 299 -20.90 -3.61 28.04
CA ASP A 299 -20.19 -2.38 27.78
C ASP A 299 -18.93 -2.67 26.95
N SER A 300 -19.13 -2.85 25.64
CA SER A 300 -18.07 -3.17 24.69
C SER A 300 -16.95 -2.12 24.63
N LEU A 301 -17.26 -0.89 25.04
CA LEU A 301 -16.32 0.24 25.10
C LEU A 301 -15.61 0.34 26.46
N ARG A 302 -16.05 -0.43 27.47
CA ARG A 302 -15.54 -0.43 28.85
C ARG A 302 -15.60 0.94 29.54
N ASN A 303 -16.48 1.83 29.10
CA ASN A 303 -16.61 3.19 29.64
C ASN A 303 -17.08 3.21 31.11
N SER A 304 -17.73 2.15 31.56
CA SER A 304 -18.20 1.97 32.93
C SER A 304 -17.17 1.31 33.85
N TYR A 305 -16.03 0.85 33.33
CA TYR A 305 -15.11 0.03 34.11
C TYR A 305 -14.29 0.87 35.09
N VAL A 306 -14.30 0.46 36.36
CA VAL A 306 -13.50 1.04 37.44
C VAL A 306 -12.57 -0.04 37.98
N TYR A 307 -11.34 0.36 38.28
CA TYR A 307 -10.26 -0.55 38.66
C TYR A 307 -9.71 -0.20 40.04
N ALA A 308 -9.11 -1.18 40.72
CA ALA A 308 -8.27 -0.96 41.89
C ALA A 308 -7.14 -1.98 41.93
N GLU A 309 -6.02 -1.57 42.51
CA GLU A 309 -4.80 -2.38 42.63
C GLU A 309 -4.32 -2.37 44.07
N SER A 310 -4.31 -3.54 44.72
CA SER A 310 -3.82 -3.66 46.10
C SER A 310 -3.60 -5.10 46.52
N ASN A 311 -2.46 -5.39 47.15
CA ASN A 311 -2.25 -6.66 47.85
C ASN A 311 -2.85 -6.62 49.28
N LYS A 312 -4.12 -6.27 49.37
CA LYS A 312 -4.95 -6.24 50.60
C LYS A 312 -6.42 -6.19 50.19
N ASP A 313 -7.32 -6.20 51.18
CA ASP A 313 -8.75 -6.02 50.92
C ASP A 313 -9.04 -4.61 50.37
N GLU A 314 -9.66 -4.59 49.19
CA GLU A 314 -10.16 -3.37 48.54
C GLU A 314 -11.60 -3.12 48.96
N ASN A 315 -11.88 -1.91 49.48
CA ASN A 315 -13.23 -1.51 49.86
C ASN A 315 -13.92 -0.84 48.67
N ALA A 316 -14.91 -1.52 48.09
CA ALA A 316 -15.73 -0.98 47.02
C ALA A 316 -17.16 -0.70 47.50
N GLU A 317 -17.81 0.30 46.90
CA GLU A 317 -19.21 0.63 47.16
C GLU A 317 -20.01 0.50 45.85
N PHE A 318 -21.19 -0.11 45.93
CA PHE A 318 -22.11 -0.29 44.81
C PHE A 318 -23.53 0.11 45.23
N ILE A 319 -24.10 1.10 44.54
CA ILE A 319 -25.42 1.66 44.86
C ILE A 319 -26.33 1.53 43.64
N LEU A 320 -27.51 0.93 43.87
CA LEU A 320 -28.62 0.91 42.94
C LEU A 320 -29.72 1.84 43.45
N SER A 321 -30.36 2.56 42.55
CA SER A 321 -31.44 3.51 42.88
C SER A 321 -32.52 3.51 41.82
N GLN A 322 -33.76 3.81 42.22
CA GLN A 322 -34.91 3.87 41.34
C GLN A 322 -35.59 5.26 41.40
N ASP A 323 -36.14 5.71 40.28
CA ASP A 323 -36.96 6.91 40.16
C ASP A 323 -38.11 6.69 39.17
N GLY A 324 -39.30 6.43 39.69
CA GLY A 324 -40.40 5.86 38.91
C GLY A 324 -39.98 4.54 38.27
N ASP A 325 -40.11 4.44 36.95
CA ASP A 325 -39.73 3.23 36.18
C ASP A 325 -38.25 3.20 35.77
N ASN A 326 -37.44 4.18 36.20
CA ASN A 326 -36.06 4.31 35.77
C ASN A 326 -35.09 3.80 36.84
N TYR A 327 -34.16 2.95 36.43
CA TYR A 327 -33.13 2.39 37.28
C TYR A 327 -31.78 3.09 37.04
N TYR A 328 -31.03 3.28 38.13
CA TYR A 328 -29.73 3.94 38.13
C TYR A 328 -28.72 3.15 38.93
N TYR A 329 -27.46 3.24 38.54
CA TYR A 329 -26.35 2.61 39.23
C TYR A 329 -25.16 3.57 39.37
N LYS A 330 -24.42 3.38 40.45
CA LYS A 330 -23.08 3.95 40.62
C LYS A 330 -22.24 3.05 41.50
N TYR A 331 -20.93 3.07 41.28
CA TYR A 331 -19.99 2.34 42.13
C TYR A 331 -18.64 3.02 42.16
N LYS A 332 -17.89 2.77 43.22
CA LYS A 332 -16.53 3.29 43.40
C LYS A 332 -15.62 2.27 44.05
N THR A 333 -14.33 2.44 43.78
CA THR A 333 -13.21 1.82 44.48
C THR A 333 -12.36 2.93 45.11
N ALA A 334 -11.24 2.58 45.73
CA ALA A 334 -10.25 3.55 46.21
C ALA A 334 -9.64 4.39 45.07
N ASN A 335 -9.53 3.83 43.86
CA ASN A 335 -8.82 4.43 42.74
C ASN A 335 -9.73 5.09 41.68
N GLY A 336 -11.06 4.98 41.81
CA GLY A 336 -11.96 5.57 40.84
C GLY A 336 -13.43 5.37 41.15
N SER A 337 -14.29 5.98 40.34
CA SER A 337 -15.73 5.86 40.47
C SER A 337 -16.45 5.98 39.13
N TYR A 338 -17.63 5.39 39.05
CA TYR A 338 -18.53 5.51 37.92
C TYR A 338 -19.95 5.86 38.38
N PRO A 339 -20.60 6.89 37.82
CA PRO A 339 -20.01 7.88 36.91
C PRO A 339 -18.93 8.72 37.62
N LEU A 340 -18.01 9.34 36.85
CA LEU A 340 -16.87 10.12 37.39
C LEU A 340 -17.30 11.27 38.32
N ASP A 341 -18.46 11.86 38.08
CA ASP A 341 -18.98 12.96 38.89
C ASP A 341 -19.60 12.49 40.22
N TYR A 342 -19.73 11.17 40.44
CA TYR A 342 -20.23 10.41 41.62
C TYR A 342 -21.36 11.04 42.46
N LYS A 343 -22.08 12.00 41.88
CA LYS A 343 -23.14 12.79 42.51
C LYS A 343 -24.50 12.27 42.05
N GLY A 344 -25.53 12.55 42.85
CA GLY A 344 -26.91 12.18 42.53
C GLY A 344 -27.13 10.66 42.47
N LYS A 345 -28.07 10.25 41.60
CA LYS A 345 -28.57 8.86 41.48
C LYS A 345 -27.66 7.93 40.67
N GLY A 346 -26.65 8.47 39.96
CA GLY A 346 -25.76 7.69 39.09
C GLY A 346 -26.25 7.62 37.64
N LYS A 347 -25.79 6.60 36.90
CA LYS A 347 -26.09 6.45 35.48
C LYS A 347 -27.34 5.58 35.27
N LYS A 348 -28.25 6.02 34.39
CA LYS A 348 -29.46 5.27 34.03
C LYS A 348 -29.12 3.97 33.30
N PHE A 349 -29.82 2.88 33.61
CA PHE A 349 -29.73 1.60 32.91
C PHE A 349 -31.08 0.86 32.86
N ALA A 350 -31.17 -0.15 32.00
CA ALA A 350 -32.27 -1.11 31.99
C ALA A 350 -31.76 -2.46 32.49
N PRO A 351 -32.39 -3.06 33.52
CA PRO A 351 -32.11 -4.43 33.95
C PRO A 351 -32.33 -5.43 32.82
N ILE A 352 -31.44 -6.41 32.70
CA ILE A 352 -31.48 -7.42 31.62
C ILE A 352 -32.58 -8.47 31.88
N SER A 353 -32.93 -8.68 33.14
CA SER A 353 -33.95 -9.65 33.55
C SER A 353 -34.90 -9.07 34.59
N GLU A 354 -35.82 -9.89 35.09
CA GLU A 354 -36.70 -9.53 36.21
C GLU A 354 -35.90 -9.02 37.43
N ASN A 355 -34.77 -9.67 37.71
CA ASN A 355 -33.85 -9.37 38.79
C ASN A 355 -32.62 -8.63 38.26
N ILE A 356 -32.00 -7.81 39.11
CA ILE A 356 -30.69 -7.22 38.80
C ILE A 356 -29.62 -8.25 39.18
N VAL A 357 -28.69 -8.55 38.27
CA VAL A 357 -27.72 -9.63 38.49
C VAL A 357 -26.27 -9.11 38.41
N ILE A 358 -25.47 -9.43 39.43
CA ILE A 358 -24.02 -9.19 39.47
C ILE A 358 -23.31 -10.55 39.46
N ASP A 359 -22.46 -10.77 38.46
CA ASP A 359 -21.55 -11.91 38.48
C ASP A 359 -20.17 -11.48 38.97
N ILE A 360 -19.69 -12.12 40.03
CA ILE A 360 -18.34 -11.96 40.57
C ILE A 360 -17.53 -13.19 40.18
N LEU A 361 -16.42 -12.95 39.49
CA LEU A 361 -15.41 -13.94 39.14
C LEU A 361 -14.22 -13.71 40.05
N SER A 362 -13.89 -14.73 40.83
CA SER A 362 -12.74 -14.76 41.72
C SER A 362 -11.89 -15.97 41.37
N ASP A 363 -10.59 -15.88 41.61
CA ASP A 363 -9.67 -17.01 41.51
C ASP A 363 -9.22 -17.48 42.89
N SER A 364 -8.77 -18.72 43.02
CA SER A 364 -8.16 -19.21 44.26
C SER A 364 -6.89 -18.43 44.63
N ARG A 365 -6.51 -18.40 45.92
CA ARG A 365 -5.27 -17.73 46.34
C ARG A 365 -4.04 -18.46 45.83
N VAL A 366 -3.06 -17.72 45.33
CA VAL A 366 -1.85 -18.30 44.73
C VAL A 366 -0.91 -18.83 45.81
N ASN A 367 -0.77 -18.11 46.92
CA ASN A 367 0.07 -18.46 48.06
C ASN A 367 -0.36 -17.66 49.31
N SER A 368 0.39 -17.77 50.41
CA SER A 368 0.13 -17.06 51.68
C SER A 368 0.37 -15.55 51.64
N ASP A 369 1.13 -15.06 50.66
CA ASP A 369 1.46 -13.65 50.51
C ASP A 369 0.40 -12.90 49.69
N ASP A 370 -0.47 -13.64 49.00
CA ASP A 370 -1.62 -13.12 48.27
C ASP A 370 -2.76 -12.76 49.24
N LYS A 371 -2.80 -11.48 49.62
CA LYS A 371 -3.80 -10.87 50.51
C LYS A 371 -4.84 -10.05 49.74
N SER A 372 -4.80 -10.12 48.42
CA SER A 372 -5.73 -9.41 47.53
C SER A 372 -7.15 -9.89 47.74
N GLY A 373 -8.08 -8.96 47.93
CA GLY A 373 -9.47 -9.25 48.26
C GLY A 373 -10.41 -8.08 47.95
N LEU A 374 -11.71 -8.35 47.99
CA LEU A 374 -12.78 -7.38 47.77
C LEU A 374 -13.76 -7.43 48.93
N ILE A 375 -13.96 -6.27 49.56
CA ILE A 375 -15.09 -6.00 50.45
C ILE A 375 -16.05 -5.11 49.69
N LEU A 376 -17.15 -5.68 49.21
CA LEU A 376 -18.14 -4.99 48.40
C LEU A 376 -19.33 -4.57 49.27
N LYS A 377 -19.42 -3.26 49.54
CA LYS A 377 -20.56 -2.66 50.22
C LYS A 377 -21.68 -2.38 49.22
N ILE A 378 -22.87 -2.93 49.47
CA ILE A 378 -23.98 -2.86 48.52
C ILE A 378 -25.20 -2.19 49.15
N THR A 379 -25.80 -1.26 48.41
CA THR A 379 -27.08 -0.63 48.75
C THR A 379 -28.04 -0.78 47.59
N ASN A 380 -29.10 -1.58 47.77
CA ASN A 380 -30.14 -1.78 46.77
C ASN A 380 -31.41 -1.00 47.12
N ASN A 381 -31.54 0.23 46.60
CA ASN A 381 -32.74 1.07 46.78
C ASN A 381 -33.69 0.94 45.58
N THR A 382 -33.91 -0.28 45.09
CA THR A 382 -34.81 -0.58 43.97
C THR A 382 -35.88 -1.57 44.40
N ASP A 383 -36.96 -1.65 43.62
CA ASP A 383 -38.01 -2.64 43.75
C ASP A 383 -37.59 -4.05 43.29
N LYS A 384 -36.41 -4.21 42.66
CA LYS A 384 -35.90 -5.49 42.16
C LYS A 384 -34.99 -6.18 43.17
N LEU A 385 -35.07 -7.51 43.21
CA LEU A 385 -34.10 -8.34 43.92
C LEU A 385 -32.74 -8.27 43.21
N LEU A 386 -31.69 -8.03 44.00
CA LEU A 386 -30.31 -8.09 43.53
C LEU A 386 -29.73 -9.49 43.75
N LYS A 387 -29.39 -10.20 42.69
CA LYS A 387 -28.73 -11.51 42.74
C LYS A 387 -27.24 -11.36 42.50
N ILE A 388 -26.43 -11.88 43.41
CA ILE A 388 -24.97 -11.84 43.34
C ILE A 388 -24.47 -13.27 43.23
N ASN A 389 -23.86 -13.62 42.11
CA ASN A 389 -23.27 -14.93 41.90
C ASN A 389 -21.75 -14.83 42.00
N ILE A 390 -21.17 -15.46 43.01
CA ILE A 390 -19.71 -15.54 43.20
C ILE A 390 -19.26 -16.90 42.67
N ASN A 391 -18.35 -16.90 41.69
CA ASN A 391 -17.84 -18.11 41.06
C ASN A 391 -16.31 -18.15 41.16
N GLY A 392 -15.75 -19.33 41.45
CA GLY A 392 -14.30 -19.58 41.42
C GLY A 392 -13.53 -19.10 42.66
N ASP A 393 -14.24 -18.57 43.65
CA ASP A 393 -13.62 -18.06 44.88
C ASP A 393 -12.97 -19.17 45.71
N ASP A 394 -11.97 -18.80 46.50
CA ASP A 394 -11.24 -19.74 47.33
C ASP A 394 -12.12 -20.29 48.46
N SER A 395 -12.39 -21.60 48.41
CA SER A 395 -13.24 -22.27 49.41
C SER A 395 -12.70 -22.24 50.85
N LYS A 396 -11.39 -22.07 51.04
CA LYS A 396 -10.74 -22.07 52.36
C LYS A 396 -10.40 -20.66 52.84
N ASN A 397 -10.02 -19.77 51.93
CA ASN A 397 -9.67 -18.39 52.23
C ASN A 397 -10.27 -17.42 51.20
N PRO A 398 -11.60 -17.19 51.25
CA PRO A 398 -12.32 -16.38 50.26
C PRO A 398 -11.70 -15.01 50.02
N ARG A 399 -11.76 -14.53 48.78
CA ARG A 399 -11.36 -13.16 48.43
C ARG A 399 -12.52 -12.20 48.50
N VAL A 400 -13.75 -12.69 48.36
CA VAL A 400 -14.94 -11.85 48.19
C VAL A 400 -15.80 -11.85 49.44
N THR A 401 -15.93 -10.67 50.04
CA THR A 401 -16.86 -10.40 51.14
C THR A 401 -17.91 -9.41 50.65
N ILE A 402 -19.18 -9.72 50.90
CA ILE A 402 -20.32 -8.86 50.57
C ILE A 402 -20.87 -8.27 51.86
N ASP A 403 -20.89 -6.95 51.94
CA ASP A 403 -21.49 -6.17 53.02
C ASP A 403 -22.75 -5.46 52.49
N GLY A 404 -23.89 -6.14 52.56
CA GLY A 404 -25.16 -5.64 52.05
C GLY A 404 -26.22 -5.58 53.15
N ASP A 405 -26.96 -4.49 53.21
CA ASP A 405 -28.05 -4.30 54.17
C ASP A 405 -29.39 -4.62 53.49
N GLY A 406 -30.12 -5.63 53.96
CA GLY A 406 -31.54 -5.82 53.67
C GLY A 406 -32.00 -7.08 52.91
N SER A 407 -33.31 -7.34 53.00
CA SER A 407 -34.07 -8.50 52.47
C SER A 407 -34.13 -8.60 50.94
N ASN A 408 -33.56 -7.65 50.21
CA ASN A 408 -33.62 -7.55 48.74
C ASN A 408 -32.27 -7.81 48.06
N ILE A 409 -31.38 -8.55 48.74
CA ILE A 409 -30.11 -9.04 48.20
C ILE A 409 -30.04 -10.56 48.41
N SER A 410 -29.75 -11.30 47.35
CA SER A 410 -29.57 -12.75 47.36
C SER A 410 -28.16 -13.10 46.88
N ILE A 411 -27.39 -13.79 47.72
CA ILE A 411 -26.01 -14.18 47.42
C ILE A 411 -25.95 -15.68 47.11
N ASN A 412 -25.34 -16.04 45.99
CA ASN A 412 -25.10 -17.41 45.58
C ASN A 412 -23.59 -17.62 45.40
N LYS A 413 -23.01 -18.57 46.13
CA LYS A 413 -21.59 -18.94 46.01
C LYS A 413 -21.50 -20.30 45.31
N LYS A 414 -20.79 -20.37 44.19
CA LYS A 414 -20.63 -21.55 43.34
C LYS A 414 -19.18 -21.98 43.21
#